data_AF-A0A2E6H3W5-F1
#
_entry.id   AF-A0A2E6H3W5-F1
#
_cell.length_a   1.000
_cell.length_b   1.000
_cell.length_c   1.000
_cell.angle_alpha   90.00
_cell.angle_beta   90.00
_cell.angle_gamma   90.00
#
_symmetry.space_group_name_H-M   'P 1'
#
loop_
_entity.id
_entity.type
_entity.pdbx_description
1 polymer ?
#
loop_
_entity_poly.entity_id
_entity_poly.type
_entity_poly.pdbx_seq_one_letter_code
_entity_poly.pdbx_strand_id
1 'polypeptide(L)'
;MIKLLILIIVPISLMANDCNSLKETRTRLEISSFNFLNSNTTRTEEGGPFLPRKVTHCKKGKCEIQKGHKEYDTFLRYEPNHPDANNIGYVRYPNINKEKEWAIVNSRAHHLLLLAEKKTCRTEVSKTSNHSFYEISYKKGPVRADKLLFSKGKLKSWETDYRDGKSNITFFNQ
;
A
#
# COMPACT_ATOMS: atom_id res chain seq x y z
N MET A 1 0.46 20.70 -55.10
CA MET A 1 1.00 20.66 -53.72
C MET A 1 -0.02 19.98 -52.82
N ILE A 2 0.13 18.67 -52.57
CA ILE A 2 -0.75 17.90 -51.70
C ILE A 2 -0.08 17.82 -50.32
N LYS A 3 -0.70 18.45 -49.32
CA LYS A 3 -0.21 18.46 -47.92
C LYS A 3 -0.65 17.16 -47.26
N LEU A 4 0.29 16.21 -47.12
CA LEU A 4 0.06 14.92 -46.49
C LEU A 4 -0.08 15.12 -44.96
N LEU A 5 -1.30 15.03 -44.43
CA LEU A 5 -1.56 15.00 -42.99
C LEU A 5 -1.18 13.61 -42.47
N ILE A 6 0.00 13.47 -41.87
CA ILE A 6 0.41 12.24 -41.19
C ILE A 6 -0.36 12.18 -39.86
N LEU A 7 -1.48 11.46 -39.84
CA LEU A 7 -2.09 10.96 -38.61
C LEU A 7 -1.11 9.97 -37.98
N ILE A 8 -0.39 10.40 -36.95
CA ILE A 8 0.38 9.50 -36.09
C ILE A 8 -0.63 8.63 -35.33
N ILE A 9 -0.94 7.46 -35.88
CA ILE A 9 -1.63 6.40 -35.15
C ILE A 9 -0.62 5.90 -34.11
N VAL A 10 -0.68 6.43 -32.90
CA VAL A 10 0.06 5.87 -31.76
C VAL A 10 -0.44 4.44 -31.58
N PRO A 11 0.42 3.41 -31.65
CA PRO A 11 -0.03 2.04 -31.58
C PRO A 11 -0.68 1.80 -30.22
N ILE A 12 -1.92 1.30 -30.24
CA ILE A 12 -2.74 0.93 -29.07
C ILE A 12 -2.01 -0.05 -28.13
N SER A 13 -0.91 -0.67 -28.57
CA SER A 13 -0.06 -1.57 -27.78
C SER A 13 0.68 -0.90 -26.61
N LEU A 14 0.81 0.43 -26.56
CA LEU A 14 1.40 1.14 -25.42
C LEU A 14 0.51 1.14 -24.16
N MET A 15 -0.77 0.79 -24.27
CA MET A 15 -1.75 0.92 -23.17
C MET A 15 -1.80 -0.28 -22.21
N ALA A 16 -1.15 -1.41 -22.52
CA ALA A 16 -1.25 -2.64 -21.72
C ALA A 16 -0.33 -2.67 -20.49
N ASN A 17 0.75 -1.88 -20.47
CA ASN A 17 1.74 -1.89 -19.39
C ASN A 17 1.41 -0.95 -18.22
N ASP A 18 0.55 0.05 -18.41
CA ASP A 18 0.27 1.05 -17.38
C ASP A 18 -0.51 0.49 -16.19
N CYS A 19 -1.43 -0.46 -16.44
CA CYS A 19 -2.16 -1.15 -15.36
C CYS A 19 -1.23 -1.87 -14.36
N ASN A 20 -0.05 -2.30 -14.80
CA ASN A 20 0.90 -3.01 -13.95
C ASN A 20 1.48 -2.08 -12.90
N SER A 21 1.96 -0.90 -13.30
CA SER A 21 2.52 0.11 -12.40
C SER A 21 1.55 0.53 -11.31
N LEU A 22 0.27 0.66 -11.64
CA LEU A 22 -0.78 0.99 -10.67
C LEU A 22 -1.00 -0.14 -9.66
N LYS A 23 -1.14 -1.39 -10.13
CA LYS A 23 -1.29 -2.57 -9.24
C LYS A 23 -0.08 -2.77 -8.33
N GLU A 24 1.10 -2.60 -8.88
CA GLU A 24 2.38 -2.74 -8.19
C GLU A 24 2.61 -1.64 -7.15
N THR A 25 2.20 -0.41 -7.45
CA THR A 25 2.25 0.71 -6.50
C THR A 25 1.26 0.50 -5.36
N ARG A 26 0.02 0.09 -5.68
CA ARG A 26 -1.00 -0.24 -4.68
C ARG A 26 -0.57 -1.39 -3.77
N THR A 27 0.04 -2.44 -4.32
CA THR A 27 0.54 -3.57 -3.52
C THR A 27 1.64 -3.13 -2.54
N ARG A 28 2.55 -2.25 -2.98
CA ARG A 28 3.60 -1.71 -2.10
C ARG A 28 3.02 -0.81 -1.01
N LEU A 29 2.00 -0.03 -1.32
CA LEU A 29 1.25 0.75 -0.33
C LEU A 29 0.65 -0.19 0.72
N GLU A 30 -0.06 -1.23 0.29
CA GLU A 30 -0.69 -2.24 1.16
C GLU A 30 0.29 -2.93 2.11
N ILE A 31 1.40 -3.45 1.58
CA ILE A 31 2.40 -4.15 2.40
C ILE A 31 3.04 -3.22 3.43
N SER A 32 3.36 -1.99 3.03
CA SER A 32 4.00 -1.03 3.93
C SER A 32 3.02 -0.51 4.99
N SER A 33 1.76 -0.28 4.62
CA SER A 33 0.70 0.03 5.57
C SER A 33 0.53 -1.07 6.60
N PHE A 34 0.53 -2.34 6.17
CA PHE A 34 0.39 -3.47 7.09
C PHE A 34 1.57 -3.59 8.05
N ASN A 35 2.80 -3.41 7.57
CA ASN A 35 3.99 -3.37 8.40
C ASN A 35 3.95 -2.21 9.41
N PHE A 36 3.57 -1.01 8.97
CA PHE A 36 3.47 0.17 9.82
C PHE A 36 2.52 -0.05 11.00
N LEU A 37 1.29 -0.51 10.72
CA LEU A 37 0.26 -0.73 11.74
C LEU A 37 0.65 -1.81 12.75
N ASN A 38 1.34 -2.86 12.29
CA ASN A 38 1.68 -4.00 13.13
C ASN A 38 3.09 -3.94 13.73
N SER A 39 3.75 -2.79 13.65
CA SER A 39 5.11 -2.58 14.17
C SER A 39 5.27 -2.83 15.66
N ASN A 40 4.17 -2.81 16.43
CA ASN A 40 4.15 -3.12 17.87
C ASN A 40 3.44 -4.44 18.19
N THR A 41 3.06 -5.25 17.20
CA THR A 41 2.25 -6.46 17.42
C THR A 41 3.13 -7.62 17.91
N THR A 42 3.04 -7.93 19.19
CA THR A 42 3.80 -8.98 19.90
C THR A 42 3.13 -10.35 19.88
N ARG A 43 1.82 -10.40 19.59
CA ARG A 43 1.02 -11.62 19.48
C ARG A 43 0.08 -11.54 18.28
N THR A 44 0.19 -12.50 17.37
CA THR A 44 -0.73 -12.72 16.24
C THR A 44 -1.62 -13.93 16.51
N GLU A 45 -2.64 -14.15 15.66
CA GLU A 45 -3.50 -15.35 15.73
C GLU A 45 -2.72 -16.66 15.55
N GLU A 46 -1.65 -16.65 14.75
CA GLU A 46 -0.74 -17.79 14.57
C GLU A 46 0.21 -17.99 15.78
N GLY A 47 0.18 -17.08 16.74
CA GLY A 47 1.11 -17.02 17.86
C GLY A 47 2.40 -16.24 17.55
N GLY A 48 3.00 -15.69 18.60
CA GLY A 48 4.23 -14.89 18.49
C GLY A 48 4.07 -13.54 17.77
N PRO A 49 5.18 -12.81 17.60
CA PRO A 49 5.15 -11.46 17.05
C PRO A 49 4.79 -11.45 15.58
N PHE A 50 4.28 -10.30 15.13
CA PHE A 50 4.12 -10.03 13.71
C PHE A 50 5.48 -10.10 12.99
N LEU A 51 5.48 -10.66 11.78
CA LEU A 51 6.66 -10.72 10.93
C LEU A 51 6.49 -9.76 9.75
N PRO A 52 7.46 -8.86 9.50
CA PRO A 52 7.38 -7.89 8.42
C PRO A 52 7.27 -8.59 7.07
N ARG A 53 6.59 -7.95 6.12
CA ARG A 53 6.50 -8.42 4.74
C ARG A 53 7.29 -7.52 3.82
N LYS A 54 7.89 -8.10 2.78
CA LYS A 54 8.64 -7.37 1.77
C LYS A 54 8.20 -7.78 0.38
N VAL A 55 7.96 -6.78 -0.48
CA VAL A 55 7.80 -7.00 -1.91
C VAL A 55 9.19 -7.25 -2.51
N THR A 56 9.45 -8.46 -3.01
CA THR A 56 10.76 -8.88 -3.53
C THR A 56 10.86 -8.70 -5.05
N HIS A 57 9.82 -9.13 -5.76
CA HIS A 57 9.76 -9.07 -7.21
C HIS A 57 8.34 -8.71 -7.66
N CYS A 58 8.21 -7.97 -8.76
CA CYS A 58 6.92 -7.77 -9.42
C CYS A 58 7.04 -8.02 -10.91
N LYS A 59 6.05 -8.72 -11.48
CA LYS A 59 5.99 -9.04 -12.91
C LYS A 59 4.55 -8.96 -13.38
N LYS A 60 4.31 -8.16 -14.43
CA LYS A 60 2.98 -7.98 -15.05
C LYS A 60 1.89 -7.62 -14.03
N GLY A 61 2.18 -6.70 -13.10
CA GLY A 61 1.19 -6.22 -12.14
C GLY A 61 0.95 -7.15 -10.94
N LYS A 62 1.71 -8.24 -10.81
CA LYS A 62 1.66 -9.17 -9.68
C LYS A 62 2.98 -9.10 -8.93
N CYS A 63 2.93 -9.01 -7.60
CA CYS A 63 4.11 -8.94 -6.76
C CYS A 63 4.25 -10.16 -5.86
N GLU A 64 5.48 -10.66 -5.76
CA GLU A 64 5.90 -11.66 -4.79
C GLU A 64 6.15 -10.97 -3.44
N ILE A 65 5.59 -11.56 -2.39
CA ILE A 65 5.65 -11.03 -1.04
C ILE A 65 6.34 -12.08 -0.17
N GLN A 66 7.48 -11.72 0.41
CA GLN A 66 8.18 -12.55 1.37
C GLN A 66 7.80 -12.14 2.79
N LYS A 67 7.38 -13.10 3.61
CA LYS A 67 7.23 -12.93 5.08
C LYS A 67 8.61 -13.07 5.73
N GLY A 68 8.91 -12.21 6.70
CA GLY A 68 10.14 -12.26 7.47
C GLY A 68 10.22 -13.51 8.34
N HIS A 69 11.39 -13.73 8.93
CA HIS A 69 11.69 -14.84 9.82
C HIS A 69 11.73 -14.36 11.28
N LYS A 70 11.15 -15.14 12.18
CA LYS A 70 11.11 -14.81 13.61
C LYS A 70 12.51 -14.60 14.22
N GLU A 71 13.52 -15.31 13.71
CA GLU A 71 14.87 -15.24 14.27
C GLU A 71 15.61 -13.94 13.91
N TYR A 72 15.47 -13.46 12.67
CA TYR A 72 16.26 -12.34 12.14
C TYR A 72 15.47 -11.04 12.03
N ASP A 73 14.15 -11.12 11.87
CA ASP A 73 13.27 -9.96 11.66
C ASP A 73 12.50 -9.57 12.93
N THR A 74 13.03 -9.94 14.10
CA THR A 74 12.50 -9.53 15.40
C THR A 74 13.61 -9.12 16.34
N PHE A 75 13.26 -8.37 17.38
CA PHE A 75 14.17 -8.06 18.48
C PHE A 75 13.52 -8.35 19.83
N LEU A 76 14.33 -8.51 20.87
CA LEU A 76 13.87 -8.72 22.25
C LEU A 76 13.94 -7.40 23.03
N ARG A 77 12.92 -7.15 23.86
CA ARG A 77 12.88 -6.04 24.81
C ARG A 77 12.54 -6.57 26.19
N TYR A 78 13.26 -6.11 27.22
CA TYR A 78 13.01 -6.52 28.60
C TYR A 78 11.79 -5.77 29.15
N GLU A 79 10.70 -6.50 29.40
CA GLU A 79 9.42 -6.02 29.93
C GLU A 79 8.79 -7.11 30.81
N PRO A 80 9.27 -7.32 32.05
CA PRO A 80 8.91 -8.49 32.86
C PRO A 80 7.42 -8.57 33.23
N ASN A 81 6.69 -7.45 33.20
CA ASN A 81 5.25 -7.39 33.49
C ASN A 81 4.37 -7.51 32.23
N HIS A 82 4.95 -7.72 31.05
CA HIS A 82 4.19 -7.82 29.81
C HIS A 82 3.56 -9.22 29.68
N PRO A 83 2.29 -9.34 29.22
CA PRO A 83 1.61 -10.63 29.09
C PRO A 83 2.27 -11.60 28.07
N ASP A 84 3.07 -11.05 27.16
CA ASP A 84 3.85 -11.81 26.17
C ASP A 84 5.32 -12.01 26.56
N ALA A 85 5.71 -11.63 27.78
CA ALA A 85 7.06 -11.86 28.25
C ALA A 85 7.31 -13.36 28.43
N ASN A 86 8.51 -13.80 28.06
CA ASN A 86 8.97 -15.14 28.40
C ASN A 86 9.30 -15.26 29.91
N ASN A 87 9.70 -16.45 30.35
CA ASN A 87 10.07 -16.75 31.74
C ASN A 87 11.20 -15.90 32.34
N ILE A 88 11.99 -15.21 31.51
CA ILE A 88 13.08 -14.31 31.93
C ILE A 88 12.75 -12.83 31.68
N GLY A 89 11.49 -12.51 31.36
CA GLY A 89 10.98 -11.14 31.27
C GLY A 89 11.17 -10.44 29.93
N TYR A 90 11.51 -11.16 28.85
CA TYR A 90 11.70 -10.56 27.52
C TYR A 90 10.50 -10.79 26.59
N VAL A 91 10.12 -9.74 25.88
CA VAL A 91 9.08 -9.73 24.85
C VAL A 91 9.73 -9.62 23.49
N ARG A 92 9.19 -10.34 22.50
CA ARG A 92 9.66 -10.29 21.12
C ARG A 92 8.81 -9.33 20.30
N TYR A 93 9.45 -8.38 19.63
CA TYR A 93 8.80 -7.38 18.78
C TYR A 93 9.23 -7.52 17.32
N PRO A 94 8.36 -7.15 16.35
CA PRO A 94 8.74 -7.05 14.95
C PRO A 94 9.86 -6.03 14.75
N ASN A 95 10.90 -6.37 13.98
CA ASN A 95 11.96 -5.41 13.63
C ASN A 95 11.52 -4.53 12.45
N ILE A 96 10.69 -3.51 12.75
CA ILE A 96 10.11 -2.62 11.76
C ILE A 96 10.48 -1.17 12.06
N ASN A 97 11.16 -0.51 11.13
CA ASN A 97 11.37 0.93 11.19
C ASN A 97 10.10 1.66 10.75
N LYS A 98 9.34 2.19 11.70
CA LYS A 98 8.06 2.87 11.45
C LYS A 98 8.20 4.11 10.55
N GLU A 99 9.27 4.87 10.70
CA GLU A 99 9.50 6.08 9.91
C GLU A 99 9.73 5.72 8.44
N LYS A 100 10.50 4.66 8.18
CA LYS A 100 10.74 4.13 6.84
C LYS A 100 9.47 3.60 6.20
N GLU A 101 8.69 2.78 6.92
CA GLU A 101 7.40 2.30 6.40
C GLU A 101 6.45 3.47 6.14
N TRP A 102 6.42 4.46 7.03
CA TRP A 102 5.59 5.64 6.83
C TRP A 102 5.98 6.48 5.62
N ALA A 103 7.27 6.66 5.38
CA ALA A 103 7.78 7.33 4.19
C ALA A 103 7.36 6.58 2.91
N ILE A 104 7.42 5.25 2.92
CA ILE A 104 6.95 4.42 1.81
C ILE A 104 5.44 4.56 1.63
N VAL A 105 4.64 4.49 2.69
CA VAL A 105 3.17 4.67 2.62
C VAL A 105 2.82 5.99 1.94
N ASN A 106 3.40 7.11 2.38
CA ASN A 106 3.11 8.41 1.77
C ASN A 106 3.58 8.48 0.32
N SER A 107 4.80 8.02 0.03
CA SER A 107 5.34 8.01 -1.33
C SER A 107 4.46 7.19 -2.28
N ARG A 108 3.99 6.01 -1.84
CA ARG A 108 3.16 5.13 -2.67
C ARG A 108 1.73 5.61 -2.81
N ALA A 109 1.16 6.25 -1.79
CA ALA A 109 -0.15 6.88 -1.90
C ALA A 109 -0.16 8.03 -2.90
N HIS A 110 0.84 8.93 -2.83
CA HIS A 110 1.01 10.00 -3.82
C HIS A 110 1.25 9.46 -5.22
N HIS A 111 2.09 8.43 -5.37
CA HIS A 111 2.33 7.82 -6.68
C HIS A 111 1.08 7.12 -7.25
N LEU A 112 0.30 6.44 -6.40
CA LEU A 112 -0.96 5.81 -6.79
C LEU A 112 -1.94 6.86 -7.32
N LEU A 113 -2.09 7.99 -6.61
CA LEU A 113 -2.93 9.10 -7.03
C LEU A 113 -2.46 9.69 -8.37
N LEU A 114 -1.16 9.94 -8.53
CA LEU A 114 -0.60 10.45 -9.79
C LEU A 114 -0.91 9.53 -10.98
N LEU A 115 -0.73 8.22 -10.82
CA LEU A 115 -1.08 7.25 -11.86
C LEU A 115 -2.59 7.30 -12.15
N ALA A 116 -3.41 7.39 -11.10
CA ALA A 116 -4.86 7.43 -11.25
C ALA A 116 -5.35 8.69 -11.99
N GLU A 117 -4.79 9.87 -11.69
CA GLU A 117 -5.11 11.14 -12.37
C GLU A 117 -4.70 11.12 -13.86
N LYS A 118 -3.63 10.38 -14.19
CA LYS A 118 -3.23 10.10 -15.58
C LYS A 118 -4.17 9.11 -16.29
N LYS A 119 -5.28 8.70 -15.66
CA LYS A 119 -6.23 7.69 -16.16
C LYS A 119 -5.56 6.34 -16.45
N THR A 120 -4.45 6.04 -15.80
CA THR A 120 -3.78 4.74 -15.91
C THR A 120 -4.77 3.63 -15.57
N CYS A 121 -4.86 2.63 -16.44
CA CYS A 121 -5.83 1.54 -16.27
C CYS A 121 -7.31 1.98 -16.28
N ARG A 122 -7.63 3.09 -16.97
CA ARG A 122 -8.98 3.65 -17.08
C ARG A 122 -9.58 4.03 -15.72
N THR A 123 -8.73 4.44 -14.79
CA THR A 123 -9.18 4.99 -13.51
C THR A 123 -9.94 6.30 -13.71
N GLU A 124 -10.87 6.55 -12.80
CA GLU A 124 -11.55 7.84 -12.65
C GLU A 124 -11.21 8.36 -11.25
N VAL A 125 -10.96 9.66 -11.13
CA VAL A 125 -10.64 10.30 -9.85
C VAL A 125 -11.68 11.37 -9.57
N SER A 126 -12.37 11.26 -8.44
CA SER A 126 -13.13 12.36 -7.86
C SER A 126 -12.35 12.94 -6.68
N LYS A 127 -12.49 14.24 -6.43
CA LYS A 127 -11.74 14.93 -5.36
C LYS A 127 -12.53 16.09 -4.79
N THR A 128 -12.27 16.41 -3.53
CA THR A 128 -12.81 17.62 -2.88
C THR A 128 -12.08 18.88 -3.36
N SER A 129 -12.74 20.03 -3.26
CA SER A 129 -12.19 21.34 -3.71
C SER A 129 -10.90 21.74 -2.99
N ASN A 130 -10.78 21.38 -1.71
CA ASN A 130 -9.60 21.61 -0.88
C ASN A 130 -8.48 20.55 -1.09
N HIS A 131 -8.68 19.60 -2.00
CA HIS A 131 -7.71 18.52 -2.30
C HIS A 131 -7.31 17.69 -1.06
N SER A 132 -8.18 17.59 -0.05
CA SER A 132 -7.94 16.74 1.12
C SER A 132 -8.43 15.32 0.91
N PHE A 133 -9.38 15.08 0.01
CA PHE A 133 -9.97 13.77 -0.22
C PHE A 133 -9.98 13.43 -1.71
N TYR A 134 -9.61 12.19 -2.02
CA TYR A 134 -9.61 11.63 -3.36
C TYR A 134 -10.27 10.26 -3.35
N GLU A 135 -11.14 9.98 -4.32
CA GLU A 135 -11.64 8.64 -4.59
C GLU A 135 -11.17 8.21 -5.97
N ILE A 136 -10.39 7.12 -6.00
CA ILE A 136 -9.91 6.49 -7.21
C ILE A 136 -10.84 5.32 -7.52
N SER A 137 -11.62 5.44 -8.59
CA SER A 137 -12.49 4.38 -9.10
C SER A 137 -11.77 3.51 -10.13
N TYR A 138 -11.86 2.19 -9.95
CA TYR A 138 -11.27 1.19 -10.84
C TYR A 138 -12.35 0.53 -11.70
N LYS A 139 -12.05 0.24 -12.98
CA LYS A 139 -13.02 -0.43 -13.88
C LYS A 139 -12.99 -1.96 -13.81
N LYS A 140 -11.87 -2.56 -13.40
CA LYS A 140 -11.67 -4.02 -13.37
C LYS A 140 -10.94 -4.44 -12.08
N GLY A 141 -11.02 -5.73 -11.76
CA GLY A 141 -10.37 -6.31 -10.59
C GLY A 141 -11.27 -6.31 -9.34
N PRO A 142 -10.78 -6.88 -8.22
CA PRO A 142 -11.58 -7.05 -7.00
C PRO A 142 -11.88 -5.72 -6.30
N VAL A 143 -10.99 -4.73 -6.47
CA VAL A 143 -11.17 -3.39 -5.90
C VAL A 143 -12.12 -2.58 -6.79
N ARG A 144 -13.11 -1.96 -6.16
CA ARG A 144 -14.02 -1.00 -6.78
C ARG A 144 -13.43 0.40 -6.70
N ALA A 145 -13.03 0.83 -5.51
CA ALA A 145 -12.46 2.15 -5.30
C ALA A 145 -11.45 2.17 -4.14
N ASP A 146 -10.50 3.10 -4.21
CA ASP A 146 -9.64 3.49 -3.10
C ASP A 146 -9.92 4.95 -2.74
N LYS A 147 -10.26 5.23 -1.49
CA LYS A 147 -10.48 6.58 -0.94
C LYS A 147 -9.29 6.98 -0.09
N LEU A 148 -8.65 8.08 -0.44
CA LEU A 148 -7.45 8.60 0.21
C LEU A 148 -7.76 9.95 0.85
N LEU A 149 -7.59 10.03 2.16
CA LEU A 149 -7.67 11.27 2.91
C LEU A 149 -6.25 11.78 3.20
N PHE A 150 -5.95 13.01 2.81
CA PHE A 150 -4.70 13.69 3.09
C PHE A 150 -4.93 14.88 4.04
N SER A 151 -3.97 15.11 4.92
CA SER A 151 -3.89 16.31 5.75
C SER A 151 -2.43 16.76 5.82
N LYS A 152 -2.19 18.07 5.57
CA LYS A 152 -0.84 18.65 5.56
C LYS A 152 0.13 17.87 4.65
N GLY A 153 -0.34 17.44 3.47
CA GLY A 153 0.44 16.70 2.47
C GLY A 153 0.74 15.24 2.80
N LYS A 154 0.27 14.73 3.95
CA LYS A 154 0.47 13.33 4.36
C LYS A 154 -0.85 12.58 4.35
N LEU A 155 -0.80 11.29 4.02
CA LEU A 155 -1.95 10.40 4.11
C LEU A 155 -2.43 10.35 5.57
N LYS A 156 -3.74 10.31 5.79
CA LYS A 156 -4.37 10.19 7.11
C LYS A 156 -5.24 8.95 7.19
N SER A 157 -5.95 8.64 6.12
CA SER A 157 -6.60 7.35 5.99
C SER A 157 -6.60 6.87 4.55
N TRP A 158 -6.67 5.56 4.42
CA TRP A 158 -6.90 4.87 3.15
C TRP A 158 -7.97 3.82 3.35
N GLU A 159 -9.07 3.99 2.62
CA GLU A 159 -10.17 3.03 2.58
C GLU A 159 -10.21 2.35 1.21
N THR A 160 -10.30 1.03 1.20
CA THR A 160 -10.51 0.23 0.00
C THR A 160 -11.92 -0.33 0.01
N ASP A 161 -12.69 -0.01 -1.02
CA ASP A 161 -13.98 -0.62 -1.32
C ASP A 161 -13.78 -1.77 -2.31
N TYR A 162 -14.24 -2.96 -1.93
CA TYR A 162 -14.21 -4.15 -2.78
C TYR A 162 -15.56 -4.36 -3.49
N ARG A 163 -15.51 -5.06 -4.62
CA ARG A 163 -16.73 -5.38 -5.39
C ARG A 163 -17.61 -6.44 -4.74
N ASP A 164 -17.08 -7.21 -3.80
CA ASP A 164 -17.83 -8.18 -2.99
C ASP A 164 -18.60 -7.51 -1.84
N GLY A 165 -18.57 -6.17 -1.76
CA GLY A 165 -19.27 -5.38 -0.75
C GLY A 165 -18.48 -5.14 0.53
N LYS A 166 -17.29 -5.75 0.68
CA LYS A 166 -16.41 -5.49 1.83
C LYS A 166 -15.71 -4.15 1.68
N SER A 167 -15.34 -3.56 2.81
CA SER A 167 -14.42 -2.42 2.84
C SER A 167 -13.42 -2.55 3.98
N ASN A 168 -12.21 -2.04 3.76
CA ASN A 168 -11.15 -1.97 4.76
C ASN A 168 -10.68 -0.53 4.86
N ILE A 169 -10.71 0.05 6.06
CA ILE A 169 -10.16 1.38 6.32
C ILE A 169 -8.92 1.28 7.20
N THR A 170 -7.86 1.94 6.77
CA THR A 170 -6.63 2.10 7.54
C THR A 170 -6.49 3.56 7.95
N PHE A 171 -6.28 3.80 9.24
CA PHE A 171 -5.94 5.12 9.78
C PHE A 171 -4.46 5.18 10.13
N PHE A 172 -3.83 6.30 9.79
CA PHE A 172 -2.43 6.54 10.07
C PHE A 172 -2.30 7.69 11.07
N ASN A 173 -2.24 7.32 12.35
CA ASN A 173 -1.99 8.27 13.43
C ASN A 173 -0.49 8.51 13.55
N GLN A 174 -0.05 9.61 12.95
CA GLN A 174 1.20 10.30 13.27
C GLN A 174 0.89 11.75 13.64
#